data_AF-A0A2V7K729-F1
#
_entry.id   AF-A0A2V7K729-F1
#
_cell.length_a   1.000
_cell.length_b   1.000
_cell.length_c   1.000
_cell.angle_alpha   90.00
_cell.angle_beta   90.00
_cell.angle_gamma   90.00
#
_symmetry.space_group_name_H-M   'P 1'
#
loop_
_entity.id
_entity.type
_entity.pdbx_description
1 polymer ?
#
loop_
_entity_poly.entity_id
_entity_poly.type
_entity_poly.pdbx_seq_one_letter_code
_entity_poly.pdbx_strand_id
1 'polypeptide(L)'
;MYLPVPEHRHAWAEAGGDANVLVATAIADHDVPVAFDVHGNRSLLSPNTPPATPVIALVPVETDFSVRPSFLQYCGDECGGGGGGGGGSGPPPPTPGLYMTQSHFTQTFEGWLKGSPEFEVHILGQKDQTDSLKDYQCAGEHQASPYYFDQNDLDWSGSVMLYSKTQLDNYHAAHPAQDVRVFVVEDDDTACEIKTTNDFWQNVVNAVDGANQALTAGKDTTSSTADKAWKFAKAIQKLLAALASLINTNDELPGNAVQDNIAGEYHDGYNWVVKGEKNVTNGWIKLEMR
;
A
#
# COMPACT_ATOMS: atom_id res chain seq x y z
N MET A 1 -22.38 -10.91 -9.83
CA MET A 1 -23.21 -11.09 -8.62
C MET A 1 -23.98 -12.40 -8.73
N TYR A 2 -23.71 -13.35 -7.84
CA TYR A 2 -24.40 -14.64 -7.77
C TYR A 2 -25.33 -14.65 -6.55
N LEU A 3 -26.60 -14.98 -6.77
CA LEU A 3 -27.62 -15.10 -5.74
C LEU A 3 -28.04 -16.58 -5.66
N PRO A 4 -27.96 -17.24 -4.50
CA PRO A 4 -28.32 -18.66 -4.39
C PRO A 4 -29.77 -18.87 -4.82
N VAL A 5 -30.01 -19.80 -5.75
CA VAL A 5 -31.37 -20.20 -6.16
C VAL A 5 -32.04 -21.03 -5.05
N PRO A 6 -33.38 -21.15 -5.04
CA PRO A 6 -34.10 -21.90 -4.00
C PRO A 6 -33.52 -23.29 -3.69
N GLU A 7 -33.10 -24.02 -4.72
CA GLU A 7 -32.53 -25.36 -4.60
C GLU A 7 -31.20 -25.37 -3.82
N HIS A 8 -30.35 -24.37 -4.03
CA HIS A 8 -29.08 -24.24 -3.29
C HIS A 8 -29.31 -23.85 -1.83
N ARG A 9 -30.34 -23.03 -1.57
CA ARG A 9 -30.72 -22.63 -0.20
C ARG A 9 -31.31 -23.80 0.56
N HIS A 10 -32.10 -24.64 -0.11
CA HIS A 10 -32.60 -25.89 0.46
C HIS A 10 -31.46 -26.83 0.83
N ALA A 11 -30.50 -27.04 -0.08
CA ALA A 11 -29.34 -27.87 0.18
C ALA A 11 -28.47 -27.34 1.33
N TRP A 12 -28.28 -26.02 1.45
CA TRP A 12 -27.58 -25.38 2.56
C TRP A 12 -28.26 -25.65 3.90
N ALA A 13 -29.58 -25.47 3.96
CA ALA A 13 -30.37 -25.74 5.15
C ALA A 13 -30.35 -27.23 5.54
N GLU A 14 -30.47 -28.13 4.55
CA GLU A 14 -30.41 -29.59 4.77
C GLU A 14 -29.03 -30.06 5.25
N ALA A 15 -27.95 -29.38 4.85
CA ALA A 15 -26.59 -29.65 5.30
C ALA A 15 -26.29 -29.10 6.71
N GLY A 16 -27.27 -28.47 7.39
CA GLY A 16 -27.10 -27.91 8.72
C GLY A 16 -26.41 -26.54 8.74
N GLY A 17 -26.43 -25.80 7.62
CA GLY A 17 -25.92 -24.43 7.57
C GLY A 17 -26.77 -23.48 8.42
N ASP A 18 -26.12 -22.49 9.05
CA ASP A 18 -26.80 -21.47 9.84
C ASP A 18 -27.67 -20.59 8.92
N ALA A 19 -28.88 -20.28 9.37
CA ALA A 19 -29.81 -19.37 8.70
C ALA A 19 -29.50 -17.89 9.02
N ASN A 20 -28.67 -17.62 10.03
CA ASN A 20 -28.28 -16.28 10.47
C ASN A 20 -27.02 -15.79 9.76
N VAL A 21 -26.99 -15.90 8.43
CA VAL A 21 -25.90 -15.37 7.60
C VAL A 21 -26.47 -14.47 6.52
N LEU A 22 -25.74 -13.39 6.21
CA LEU A 22 -26.01 -12.52 5.08
C LEU A 22 -24.98 -12.77 3.98
N VAL A 23 -25.41 -12.72 2.73
CA VAL A 23 -24.49 -12.62 1.59
C VAL A 23 -24.52 -11.17 1.11
N ALA A 24 -23.40 -10.46 1.24
CA ALA A 24 -23.31 -9.04 0.88
C ALA A 24 -22.29 -8.78 -0.21
N THR A 25 -22.47 -7.68 -0.92
CA THR A 25 -21.58 -7.25 -2.01
C THR A 25 -21.59 -5.72 -2.10
N ALA A 26 -20.43 -5.16 -2.42
CA ALA A 26 -20.21 -3.76 -2.75
C ALA A 26 -19.43 -3.70 -4.06
N ILE A 27 -19.60 -2.63 -4.84
CA ILE A 27 -18.94 -2.49 -6.15
C ILE A 27 -17.64 -1.71 -6.00
N ALA A 28 -17.71 -0.58 -5.30
CA ALA A 28 -16.55 0.19 -4.89
C ALA A 28 -16.44 0.23 -3.37
N ASP A 29 -15.27 0.65 -2.90
CA ASP A 29 -15.06 0.92 -1.50
C ASP A 29 -15.97 2.05 -1.00
N HIS A 30 -16.38 1.90 0.26
CA HIS A 30 -17.38 2.74 0.94
C HIS A 30 -18.78 2.81 0.28
N ASP A 31 -19.07 2.04 -0.79
CA ASP A 31 -20.43 1.88 -1.29
C ASP A 31 -21.33 1.26 -0.22
N VAL A 32 -22.61 1.65 -0.21
CA VAL A 32 -23.61 1.04 0.68
C VAL A 32 -23.75 -0.44 0.33
N PRO A 33 -23.34 -1.39 1.19
CA PRO A 33 -23.39 -2.79 0.82
C PRO A 33 -24.82 -3.28 0.68
N VAL A 34 -25.05 -4.07 -0.35
CA VAL A 34 -26.34 -4.74 -0.56
C VAL A 34 -26.21 -6.17 -0.07
N ALA A 35 -27.03 -6.53 0.91
CA ALA A 35 -27.04 -7.85 1.52
C ALA A 35 -28.35 -8.60 1.26
N PHE A 36 -28.25 -9.92 1.23
CA PHE A 36 -29.37 -10.84 1.11
C PHE A 36 -29.30 -11.90 2.20
N ASP A 37 -30.41 -12.16 2.88
CA ASP A 37 -30.51 -13.30 3.81
C ASP A 37 -30.71 -14.63 3.05
N VAL A 38 -30.71 -15.75 3.79
CA VAL A 38 -30.97 -17.09 3.23
C VAL A 38 -32.38 -17.29 2.65
N HIS A 39 -33.27 -16.31 2.80
CA HIS A 39 -34.60 -16.31 2.18
C HIS A 39 -34.67 -15.41 0.94
N GLY A 40 -33.60 -14.66 0.63
CA GLY A 40 -33.52 -13.72 -0.47
C GLY A 40 -34.07 -12.33 -0.15
N ASN A 41 -34.35 -12.01 1.11
CA ASN A 41 -34.76 -10.66 1.51
C ASN A 41 -33.56 -9.72 1.40
N ARG A 42 -33.77 -8.57 0.75
CA ARG A 42 -32.74 -7.55 0.55
C ARG A 42 -32.66 -6.58 1.73
N SER A 43 -31.46 -6.32 2.19
CA SER A 43 -31.13 -5.32 3.21
C SER A 43 -29.98 -4.43 2.75
N LEU A 44 -29.98 -3.18 3.18
CA LEU A 44 -28.83 -2.27 3.05
C LEU A 44 -28.04 -2.32 4.35
N LEU A 45 -26.72 -2.47 4.26
CA LEU A 45 -25.84 -2.46 5.42
C LEU A 45 -25.16 -1.10 5.58
N SER A 46 -24.57 -0.88 6.76
CA SER A 46 -23.68 0.26 6.96
C SER A 46 -22.36 0.02 6.22
N PRO A 47 -21.85 0.99 5.45
CA PRO A 47 -20.52 0.89 4.85
C PRO A 47 -19.40 0.98 5.91
N ASN A 48 -19.67 1.59 7.07
CA ASN A 48 -18.66 1.90 8.08
C ASN A 48 -18.68 0.96 9.29
N THR A 49 -19.65 0.03 9.37
CA THR A 49 -19.80 -0.81 10.56
C THR A 49 -20.40 -2.16 10.17
N PRO A 50 -19.71 -3.27 10.48
CA PRO A 50 -20.25 -4.59 10.21
C PRO A 50 -21.53 -4.84 11.06
N PRO A 51 -22.54 -5.54 10.51
CA PRO A 51 -23.70 -5.94 11.29
C PRO A 51 -23.35 -7.03 12.31
N ALA A 52 -24.19 -7.20 13.33
CA ALA A 52 -24.04 -8.30 14.29
C ALA A 52 -24.28 -9.68 13.66
N THR A 53 -25.02 -9.74 12.55
CA THR A 53 -25.24 -10.96 11.77
C THR A 53 -23.99 -11.24 10.91
N PRO A 54 -23.37 -12.42 10.98
CA PRO A 54 -22.25 -12.79 10.13
C PRO A 54 -22.53 -12.58 8.64
N VAL A 55 -21.53 -12.15 7.89
CA VAL A 55 -21.65 -11.82 6.46
C VAL A 55 -20.61 -12.61 5.65
N ILE A 56 -21.08 -13.23 4.57
CA ILE A 56 -20.24 -13.73 3.47
C ILE A 56 -20.15 -12.60 2.45
N ALA A 57 -18.97 -11.99 2.35
CA ALA A 57 -18.70 -10.94 1.38
C ALA A 57 -18.42 -11.54 0.01
N LEU A 58 -19.08 -11.02 -1.01
CA LEU A 58 -18.78 -11.24 -2.42
C LEU A 58 -18.26 -9.91 -2.97
N VAL A 59 -16.95 -9.71 -2.85
CA VAL A 59 -16.26 -8.56 -3.43
C VAL A 59 -15.86 -8.88 -4.88
N PRO A 60 -15.80 -7.88 -5.78
CA PRO A 60 -15.14 -8.05 -7.06
C PRO A 60 -13.73 -8.59 -6.82
N VAL A 61 -13.33 -9.60 -7.57
CA VAL A 61 -11.96 -10.11 -7.55
C VAL A 61 -11.08 -9.12 -8.31
N GLU A 62 -10.05 -8.57 -7.67
CA GLU A 62 -9.14 -7.57 -8.26
C GLU A 62 -8.07 -8.23 -9.15
N THR A 63 -8.35 -9.42 -9.70
CA THR A 63 -7.44 -10.19 -10.56
C THR A 63 -7.68 -9.88 -12.04
N ASP A 64 -6.63 -9.46 -12.76
CA ASP A 64 -6.63 -9.43 -14.22
C ASP A 64 -6.62 -10.86 -14.81
N PHE A 65 -7.81 -11.38 -15.14
CA PHE A 65 -7.96 -12.70 -15.78
C PHE A 65 -7.38 -12.78 -17.21
N SER A 66 -6.90 -11.68 -17.79
CA SER A 66 -6.21 -11.68 -19.08
C SER A 66 -4.74 -12.11 -18.95
N VAL A 67 -4.17 -11.99 -17.75
CA VAL A 67 -2.84 -12.49 -17.41
C VAL A 67 -2.98 -13.94 -16.97
N ARG A 68 -2.33 -14.86 -17.68
CA ARG A 68 -2.25 -16.25 -17.22
C ARG A 68 -1.50 -16.26 -15.89
N PRO A 69 -2.02 -16.88 -14.82
CA PRO A 69 -1.29 -17.00 -13.58
C PRO A 69 0.07 -17.64 -13.89
N SER A 70 1.14 -16.93 -13.61
CA SER A 70 2.46 -17.53 -13.58
C SER A 70 2.40 -18.57 -12.48
N PHE A 71 2.46 -19.84 -12.84
CA PHE A 71 2.60 -20.91 -11.88
C PHE A 71 3.77 -20.54 -10.97
N LEU A 72 3.45 -20.25 -9.70
CA LEU A 72 4.43 -20.12 -8.64
C LEU A 72 5.42 -21.26 -8.82
N GLN A 73 6.64 -20.89 -9.19
CA GLN A 73 7.78 -21.78 -9.11
C GLN A 73 7.98 -22.00 -7.61
N TYR A 74 7.27 -23.01 -7.08
CA TYR A 74 7.59 -23.62 -5.80
C TYR A 74 9.10 -23.79 -5.79
N CYS A 75 9.79 -23.16 -4.85
CA CYS A 75 11.14 -23.54 -4.48
C CYS A 75 11.05 -24.98 -3.99
N GLY A 76 11.13 -25.92 -4.93
CA GLY A 76 11.32 -27.32 -4.66
C GLY A 76 12.69 -27.51 -4.06
N ASP A 77 12.69 -28.12 -2.88
CA ASP A 77 13.75 -28.94 -2.33
C ASP A 77 15.18 -28.40 -2.47
N GLU A 78 15.58 -27.54 -1.52
CA GLU A 78 16.93 -27.57 -0.95
C GLU A 78 16.95 -26.81 0.39
N CYS A 79 16.28 -27.39 1.40
CA CYS A 79 16.49 -27.04 2.79
C CYS A 79 17.91 -27.47 3.21
N GLY A 80 18.90 -26.66 2.87
CA GLY A 80 20.30 -26.84 3.24
C GLY A 80 20.48 -26.70 4.76
N GLY A 81 20.47 -27.83 5.45
CA GLY A 81 20.93 -27.92 6.83
C GLY A 81 22.41 -27.57 6.93
N GLY A 82 22.72 -26.55 7.72
CA GLY A 82 24.08 -26.11 8.02
C GLY A 82 24.15 -25.50 9.41
N GLY A 83 24.05 -26.36 10.43
CA GLY A 83 24.35 -25.96 11.81
C GLY A 83 25.83 -25.65 11.97
N GLY A 84 26.15 -24.42 12.35
CA GLY A 84 27.49 -23.98 12.74
C GLY A 84 27.38 -22.90 13.81
N GLY A 85 27.78 -23.23 15.04
CA GLY A 85 27.55 -22.43 16.23
C GLY A 85 28.55 -21.32 16.50
N GLY A 86 28.23 -20.52 17.51
CA GLY A 86 29.19 -19.85 18.38
C GLY A 86 29.34 -18.34 18.19
N GLY A 87 29.05 -17.60 19.27
CA GLY A 87 29.60 -16.26 19.49
C GLY A 87 28.53 -15.19 19.63
N GLY A 88 28.23 -14.82 20.87
CA GLY A 88 27.42 -13.65 21.20
C GLY A 88 28.02 -12.39 20.56
N SER A 89 27.40 -11.97 19.47
CA SER A 89 27.54 -10.65 18.90
C SER A 89 26.17 -9.98 19.08
N GLY A 90 26.17 -8.72 19.49
CA GLY A 90 24.93 -7.93 19.50
C GLY A 90 24.27 -7.99 18.13
N PRO A 91 22.95 -7.70 18.04
CA PRO A 91 22.23 -7.75 16.77
C PRO A 91 23.04 -7.01 15.69
N PRO A 92 23.24 -7.62 14.50
CA PRO A 92 24.01 -6.99 13.44
C PRO A 92 23.44 -5.59 13.15
N PRO A 93 24.29 -4.59 12.84
CA PRO A 93 23.81 -3.25 12.54
C PRO A 93 22.79 -3.33 11.39
N PRO A 94 21.71 -2.51 11.43
CA PRO A 94 20.74 -2.47 10.35
C PRO A 94 21.44 -2.24 9.01
N THR A 95 20.99 -2.94 7.98
CA THR A 95 21.48 -2.71 6.61
C THR A 95 21.23 -1.25 6.22
N PRO A 96 22.22 -0.51 5.72
CA PRO A 96 22.01 0.91 5.42
C PRO A 96 20.92 1.16 4.38
N GLY A 97 20.07 2.15 4.62
CA GLY A 97 18.94 2.45 3.76
C GLY A 97 17.93 3.43 4.36
N LEU A 98 16.88 3.71 3.59
CA LEU A 98 15.68 4.40 4.02
C LEU A 98 14.77 3.42 4.76
N TYR A 99 14.34 3.80 5.96
CA TYR A 99 13.45 3.03 6.82
C TYR A 99 12.19 3.81 7.15
N MET A 100 11.08 3.08 7.26
CA MET A 100 9.89 3.53 7.97
C MET A 100 9.88 2.89 9.36
N THR A 101 9.53 3.69 10.36
CA THR A 101 9.49 3.23 11.77
C THR A 101 8.16 3.41 12.45
N GLN A 102 7.32 4.32 11.93
CA GLN A 102 5.98 4.57 12.42
C GLN A 102 5.12 5.04 11.25
N SER A 103 3.85 4.70 11.27
CA SER A 103 2.82 5.19 10.35
C SER A 103 1.50 5.33 11.08
N HIS A 104 0.72 6.32 10.67
CA HIS A 104 -0.66 6.50 11.07
C HIS A 104 -1.50 6.95 9.88
N PHE A 105 -2.70 6.40 9.74
CA PHE A 105 -3.66 6.78 8.70
C PHE A 105 -4.98 7.26 9.31
N THR A 106 -5.62 8.21 8.65
CA THR A 106 -6.86 8.83 9.17
C THR A 106 -8.08 7.91 9.02
N GLN A 107 -7.98 6.91 8.17
CA GLN A 107 -8.99 5.89 7.92
C GLN A 107 -8.31 4.66 7.32
N THR A 108 -9.07 3.58 7.21
CA THR A 108 -8.60 2.30 6.66
C THR A 108 -8.48 2.31 5.15
N PHE A 109 -9.15 3.24 4.45
CA PHE A 109 -9.22 3.27 2.97
C PHE A 109 -9.80 1.98 2.37
N GLU A 110 -10.51 1.21 3.21
CA GLU A 110 -11.04 -0.09 2.88
C GLU A 110 -12.40 -0.24 3.55
N GLY A 111 -13.36 -0.84 2.84
CA GLY A 111 -14.62 -1.27 3.41
C GLY A 111 -14.47 -2.62 4.12
N TRP A 112 -15.11 -2.80 5.28
CA TRP A 112 -15.06 -4.04 6.10
C TRP A 112 -15.44 -5.35 5.38
N LEU A 113 -15.94 -5.28 4.15
CA LEU A 113 -16.23 -6.44 3.31
C LEU A 113 -14.98 -7.06 2.66
N LYS A 114 -13.88 -6.31 2.54
CA LYS A 114 -12.65 -6.76 1.89
C LYS A 114 -11.68 -7.43 2.88
N GLY A 115 -11.61 -6.93 4.11
CA GLY A 115 -10.87 -7.63 5.15
C GLY A 115 -10.40 -6.69 6.23
N SER A 116 -9.19 -6.98 6.71
CA SER A 116 -8.40 -5.99 7.42
C SER A 116 -7.65 -5.13 6.39
N PRO A 117 -7.36 -3.86 6.72
CA PRO A 117 -6.59 -3.00 5.83
C PRO A 117 -5.18 -3.53 5.67
N GLU A 118 -4.63 -3.45 4.46
CA GLU A 118 -3.26 -3.90 4.18
C GLU A 118 -2.51 -2.77 3.48
N PHE A 119 -1.72 -2.01 4.25
CA PHE A 119 -0.96 -0.88 3.72
C PHE A 119 0.39 -1.30 3.15
N GLU A 120 0.69 -0.81 1.95
CA GLU A 120 1.98 -0.95 1.29
C GLU A 120 2.67 0.41 1.09
N VAL A 121 4.01 0.39 1.06
CA VAL A 121 4.82 1.57 0.80
C VAL A 121 5.71 1.34 -0.41
N HIS A 122 5.51 2.16 -1.44
CA HIS A 122 6.20 2.08 -2.72
C HIS A 122 7.22 3.20 -2.90
N ILE A 123 8.34 2.86 -3.52
CA ILE A 123 9.40 3.80 -3.90
C ILE A 123 9.31 4.05 -5.40
N LEU A 124 8.82 5.23 -5.73
CA LEU A 124 8.57 5.59 -7.11
C LEU A 124 9.66 6.50 -7.65
N GLY A 125 10.20 6.16 -8.81
CA GLY A 125 11.24 6.93 -9.47
C GLY A 125 11.01 7.04 -10.97
N GLN A 126 11.79 7.87 -11.64
CA GLN A 126 11.72 8.02 -13.09
C GLN A 126 11.98 6.69 -13.79
N LYS A 127 11.14 6.32 -14.76
CA LYS A 127 11.41 5.20 -15.67
C LYS A 127 12.38 5.64 -16.76
N ASP A 128 13.58 5.08 -16.75
CA ASP A 128 14.64 5.37 -17.71
C ASP A 128 14.85 6.89 -17.90
N GLN A 129 14.78 7.38 -19.14
CA GLN A 129 14.85 8.81 -19.49
C GLN A 129 13.48 9.37 -19.91
N THR A 130 12.39 8.76 -19.46
CA THR A 130 11.02 9.13 -19.84
C THR A 130 10.34 9.97 -18.75
N ASP A 131 9.21 10.61 -19.07
CA ASP A 131 8.41 11.36 -18.09
C ASP A 131 7.43 10.44 -17.30
N SER A 132 7.74 9.15 -17.22
CA SER A 132 6.92 8.14 -16.52
C SER A 132 7.54 7.70 -15.20
N LEU A 133 6.70 7.25 -14.27
CA LEU A 133 7.17 6.59 -13.05
C LEU A 133 7.29 5.08 -13.25
N LYS A 134 8.23 4.53 -12.51
CA LYS A 134 8.39 3.11 -12.25
C LYS A 134 8.37 2.92 -10.73
N ASP A 135 7.72 1.85 -10.30
CA ASP A 135 7.91 1.31 -8.97
C ASP A 135 9.25 0.56 -8.89
N TYR A 136 10.15 1.03 -8.03
CA TYR A 136 11.47 0.46 -7.83
C TYR A 136 11.52 -0.53 -6.68
N GLN A 137 10.65 -0.38 -5.68
CA GLN A 137 10.64 -1.19 -4.47
C GLN A 137 9.33 -0.96 -3.74
N CYS A 138 8.74 -2.05 -3.29
CA CYS A 138 7.58 -2.04 -2.42
C CYS A 138 7.92 -2.72 -1.09
N ALA A 139 7.32 -2.26 -0.01
CA ALA A 139 7.33 -2.86 1.31
C ALA A 139 5.88 -3.11 1.73
N GLY A 140 5.59 -4.27 2.33
CA GLY A 140 4.23 -4.72 2.63
C GLY A 140 4.20 -6.16 3.15
N GLU A 141 3.01 -6.68 3.48
CA GLU A 141 2.86 -7.95 4.20
C GLU A 141 3.24 -9.18 3.34
N HIS A 142 3.25 -9.01 2.02
CA HIS A 142 3.64 -10.05 1.08
C HIS A 142 5.13 -10.02 0.70
N GLN A 143 5.89 -9.07 1.24
CA GLN A 143 7.32 -8.96 0.97
C GLN A 143 8.16 -9.85 1.88
N ALA A 144 9.36 -10.18 1.41
CA ALA A 144 10.36 -10.80 2.26
C ALA A 144 11.11 -9.74 3.09
N SER A 145 11.65 -10.15 4.24
CA SER A 145 12.63 -9.34 4.97
C SER A 145 13.78 -8.91 4.04
N PRO A 146 14.21 -7.63 4.05
CA PRO A 146 13.94 -6.58 5.05
C PRO A 146 12.76 -5.64 4.73
N TYR A 147 11.94 -5.94 3.72
CA TYR A 147 10.84 -5.09 3.24
C TYR A 147 9.47 -5.52 3.80
N TYR A 148 9.42 -6.57 4.61
CA TYR A 148 8.20 -7.05 5.25
C TYR A 148 7.77 -6.12 6.39
N PHE A 149 6.52 -5.65 6.31
CA PHE A 149 5.75 -5.18 7.45
C PHE A 149 4.28 -5.45 7.19
N ASP A 150 3.50 -5.50 8.25
CA ASP A 150 2.07 -5.77 8.20
C ASP A 150 1.40 -4.68 9.04
N GLN A 151 0.44 -3.97 8.44
CA GLN A 151 -0.34 -2.91 9.09
C GLN A 151 -1.84 -3.15 8.89
N ASN A 152 -2.38 -4.02 9.73
CA ASN A 152 -3.81 -4.35 9.87
C ASN A 152 -4.69 -3.27 10.56
N ASP A 153 -4.13 -2.12 10.95
CA ASP A 153 -4.78 -1.09 11.76
C ASP A 153 -4.34 0.33 11.32
N LEU A 154 -4.98 1.38 11.86
CA LEU A 154 -4.62 2.77 11.56
C LEU A 154 -3.21 3.14 12.00
N ASP A 155 -2.65 2.47 13.00
CA ASP A 155 -1.35 2.76 13.58
C ASP A 155 -0.40 1.58 13.40
N TRP A 156 0.83 1.85 12.98
CA TRP A 156 1.90 0.87 12.97
C TRP A 156 3.19 1.45 13.55
N SER A 157 3.95 0.59 14.22
CA SER A 157 5.28 0.93 14.71
C SER A 157 6.21 -0.26 14.59
N GLY A 158 7.46 0.01 14.22
CA GLY A 158 8.43 -1.04 13.95
C GLY A 158 9.66 -0.48 13.26
N SER A 159 10.21 -1.28 12.34
CA SER A 159 11.37 -0.88 11.55
C SER A 159 11.40 -1.72 10.28
N VAL A 160 10.95 -1.13 9.17
CA VAL A 160 10.96 -1.76 7.85
C VAL A 160 11.84 -0.97 6.90
N MET A 161 12.66 -1.66 6.12
CA MET A 161 13.43 -1.00 5.07
C MET A 161 12.48 -0.71 3.91
N LEU A 162 12.51 0.51 3.38
CA LEU A 162 11.78 0.88 2.17
C LEU A 162 12.69 0.89 0.94
N TYR A 163 13.96 1.29 1.11
CA TYR A 163 14.92 1.35 0.02
C TYR A 163 16.35 1.26 0.55
N SER A 164 17.10 0.26 0.11
CA SER A 164 18.50 0.11 0.53
C SER A 164 19.37 1.24 -0.01
N LYS A 165 20.48 1.54 0.68
CA LYS A 165 21.44 2.55 0.23
C LYS A 165 22.02 2.22 -1.14
N THR A 166 22.26 0.93 -1.42
CA THR A 166 22.73 0.46 -2.72
C THR A 166 21.71 0.74 -3.83
N GLN A 167 20.42 0.50 -3.59
CA GLN A 167 19.37 0.82 -4.55
C GLN A 167 19.29 2.33 -4.80
N LEU A 168 19.35 3.14 -3.75
CA LEU A 168 19.35 4.60 -3.85
C LEU A 168 20.55 5.13 -4.66
N ASP A 169 21.74 4.59 -4.42
CA ASP A 169 22.95 4.97 -5.15
C ASP A 169 22.88 4.56 -6.63
N ASN A 170 22.36 3.37 -6.90
CA ASN A 170 22.15 2.90 -8.27
C ASN A 170 21.11 3.77 -9.00
N TYR A 171 20.02 4.17 -8.32
CA TYR A 171 19.02 5.06 -8.87
C TYR A 171 19.63 6.42 -9.21
N HIS A 172 20.35 7.06 -8.29
CA HIS A 172 21.00 8.35 -8.57
C HIS A 172 22.05 8.28 -9.67
N ALA A 173 22.76 7.16 -9.80
CA ALA A 173 23.71 6.93 -10.89
C ALA A 173 23.00 6.82 -12.25
N ALA A 174 21.84 6.16 -12.30
CA ALA A 174 21.04 6.00 -13.51
C ALA A 174 20.23 7.25 -13.88
N HIS A 175 19.81 8.04 -12.88
CA HIS A 175 18.96 9.22 -13.03
C HIS A 175 19.59 10.45 -12.35
N PRO A 176 20.68 11.03 -12.92
CA PRO A 176 21.31 12.20 -12.33
C PRO A 176 20.30 13.36 -12.17
N ALA A 177 20.31 13.97 -10.99
CA ALA A 177 19.39 15.06 -10.60
C ALA A 177 17.90 14.69 -10.52
N GLN A 178 17.58 13.40 -10.42
CA GLN A 178 16.25 12.93 -10.03
C GLN A 178 16.30 12.32 -8.64
N ASP A 179 15.20 12.46 -7.92
CA ASP A 179 15.00 11.94 -6.58
C ASP A 179 13.74 11.04 -6.59
N VAL A 180 13.59 10.16 -5.60
CA VAL A 180 12.46 9.20 -5.53
C VAL A 180 11.33 9.74 -4.66
N ARG A 181 10.12 9.27 -4.88
CA ARG A 181 8.94 9.52 -4.05
C ARG A 181 8.65 8.31 -3.17
N VAL A 182 8.06 8.57 -2.01
CA VAL A 182 7.52 7.53 -1.12
C VAL A 182 6.01 7.62 -1.22
N PHE A 183 5.38 6.58 -1.73
CA PHE A 183 3.94 6.51 -1.95
C PHE A 183 3.34 5.43 -1.06
N VAL A 184 2.16 5.68 -0.52
CA VAL A 184 1.42 4.69 0.27
C VAL A 184 0.20 4.26 -0.53
N VAL A 185 0.01 2.96 -0.58
CA VAL A 185 -1.10 2.25 -1.23
C VAL A 185 -1.78 1.38 -0.18
N GLU A 186 -3.07 1.20 -0.31
CA GLU A 186 -3.82 0.16 0.40
C GLU A 186 -4.09 -0.94 -0.66
N ASP A 187 -3.66 -2.18 -0.40
CA ASP A 187 -3.69 -3.31 -1.35
C ASP A 187 -4.23 -4.57 -0.65
N ASP A 188 -5.33 -5.12 -1.14
CA ASP A 188 -6.07 -6.24 -0.54
C ASP A 188 -5.82 -7.60 -1.22
N ASP A 189 -5.37 -7.60 -2.49
CA ASP A 189 -5.47 -8.77 -3.36
C ASP A 189 -4.18 -9.09 -4.13
N THR A 190 -3.26 -8.15 -4.34
CA THR A 190 -2.06 -8.43 -5.17
C THR A 190 -0.82 -7.63 -4.78
N ALA A 191 -0.12 -8.16 -3.79
CA ALA A 191 1.22 -7.78 -3.34
C ALA A 191 2.01 -6.89 -4.30
N CYS A 192 2.23 -5.63 -3.92
CA CYS A 192 3.14 -4.71 -4.59
C CYS A 192 2.77 -4.37 -6.04
N GLU A 193 1.47 -4.31 -6.33
CA GLU A 193 0.94 -3.76 -7.57
C GLU A 193 0.12 -2.51 -7.27
N ILE A 194 0.49 -1.37 -7.88
CA ILE A 194 -0.33 -0.15 -7.76
C ILE A 194 -1.43 -0.19 -8.83
N LYS A 195 -2.65 -0.55 -8.44
CA LYS A 195 -3.80 -0.58 -9.36
C LYS A 195 -4.63 0.67 -9.15
N THR A 196 -4.66 1.52 -10.17
CA THR A 196 -5.41 2.77 -10.11
C THR A 196 -5.73 3.22 -11.53
N THR A 197 -6.46 4.33 -11.69
CA THR A 197 -6.69 4.93 -13.01
C THR A 197 -5.67 6.03 -13.30
N ASN A 198 -5.28 6.18 -14.57
CA ASN A 198 -4.29 7.19 -14.97
C ASN A 198 -4.72 8.61 -14.56
N ASP A 199 -6.01 8.89 -14.66
CA ASP A 199 -6.57 10.19 -14.31
C ASP A 199 -6.51 10.43 -12.80
N PHE A 200 -6.87 9.43 -11.98
CA PHE A 200 -6.77 9.55 -10.52
C PHE A 200 -5.32 9.75 -10.08
N TRP A 201 -4.40 8.93 -10.59
CA TRP A 201 -2.97 9.06 -10.33
C TRP A 201 -2.46 10.47 -10.66
N GLN A 202 -2.75 10.96 -11.87
CA GLN A 202 -2.35 12.30 -12.30
C GLN A 202 -2.97 13.39 -11.43
N ASN A 203 -4.23 13.25 -11.02
CA ASN A 203 -4.89 14.21 -10.15
C ASN A 203 -4.21 14.28 -8.78
N VAL A 204 -3.84 13.15 -8.19
CA VAL A 204 -3.08 13.11 -6.92
C VAL A 204 -1.73 13.79 -7.10
N VAL A 205 -0.92 13.35 -8.06
CA VAL A 205 0.42 13.91 -8.27
C VAL A 205 0.38 15.41 -8.56
N ASN A 206 -0.52 15.87 -9.45
CA ASN A 206 -0.65 17.28 -9.81
C ASN A 206 -1.13 18.14 -8.62
N ALA A 207 -2.11 17.65 -7.85
CA ALA A 207 -2.63 18.38 -6.70
C ALA A 207 -1.56 18.53 -5.61
N VAL A 208 -0.86 17.44 -5.29
CA VAL A 208 0.18 17.43 -4.25
C VAL A 208 1.38 18.25 -4.69
N ASP A 209 1.87 18.11 -5.92
CA ASP A 209 2.99 18.92 -6.42
C ASP A 209 2.64 20.40 -6.50
N GLY A 210 1.44 20.73 -6.96
CA GLY A 210 0.96 22.11 -7.05
C GLY A 210 0.88 22.78 -5.69
N ALA A 211 0.36 22.09 -4.67
CA ALA A 211 0.25 22.62 -3.31
C ALA A 211 1.61 22.74 -2.61
N ASN A 212 2.55 21.84 -2.91
CA ASN A 212 3.82 21.69 -2.19
C ASN A 212 5.04 22.16 -3.01
N GLN A 213 4.83 23.00 -4.02
CA GLN A 213 5.89 23.60 -4.86
C GLN A 213 6.83 22.56 -5.52
N ALA A 214 6.27 21.38 -5.83
CA ALA A 214 6.98 20.19 -6.31
C ALA A 214 8.11 19.69 -5.38
N LEU A 215 8.13 20.06 -4.09
CA LEU A 215 9.08 19.58 -3.09
C LEU A 215 8.57 18.29 -2.42
N THR A 216 8.22 17.33 -3.25
CA THR A 216 7.41 16.15 -2.90
C THR A 216 8.16 14.83 -3.11
N ALA A 217 9.44 14.90 -3.50
CA ALA A 217 10.37 13.78 -3.53
C ALA A 217 11.26 13.79 -2.28
N GLY A 218 12.04 12.73 -2.09
CA GLY A 218 12.98 12.59 -0.99
C GLY A 218 14.36 12.17 -1.46
N LYS A 219 15.38 12.57 -0.70
CA LYS A 219 16.77 12.22 -0.95
C LYS A 219 17.54 12.02 0.34
N ASP A 220 18.57 11.19 0.26
CA ASP A 220 19.56 11.06 1.31
C ASP A 220 20.43 12.32 1.34
N THR A 221 20.52 12.92 2.52
CA THR A 221 21.39 14.06 2.79
C THR A 221 22.19 13.77 4.04
N THR A 222 23.49 14.07 3.97
CA THR A 222 24.32 14.17 5.17
C THR A 222 24.17 15.59 5.71
N SER A 223 23.66 15.71 6.94
CA SER A 223 23.59 17.00 7.63
C SER A 223 24.99 17.54 7.96
N SER A 224 25.06 18.81 8.35
CA SER A 224 26.31 19.44 8.79
C SER A 224 26.95 18.78 10.02
N THR A 225 26.19 17.98 10.77
CA THR A 225 26.65 17.21 11.93
C THR A 225 27.03 15.76 11.58
N ALA A 226 27.10 15.42 10.29
CA ALA A 226 27.34 14.07 9.77
C ALA A 226 26.21 13.05 10.00
N ASP A 227 25.06 13.48 10.54
CA ASP A 227 23.87 12.64 10.64
C ASP A 227 23.25 12.48 9.26
N LYS A 228 22.98 11.24 8.84
CA LYS A 228 22.21 10.96 7.63
C LYS A 228 20.74 11.30 7.86
N ALA A 229 20.11 11.94 6.89
CA ALA A 229 18.72 12.34 6.97
C ALA A 229 18.03 12.21 5.62
N TRP A 230 16.79 11.71 5.64
CA TRP A 230 15.90 11.76 4.50
C TRP A 230 15.24 13.15 4.44
N LYS A 231 15.50 13.92 3.37
CA LYS A 231 15.02 15.30 3.22
C LYS A 231 14.28 15.48 1.91
N PHE A 232 13.35 16.45 1.90
CA PHE A 232 12.61 16.78 0.69
C PHE A 232 13.57 17.13 -0.46
N ALA A 233 13.09 16.88 -1.67
CA ALA A 233 13.74 17.27 -2.90
C ALA A 233 12.70 17.67 -3.93
N LYS A 234 13.15 18.34 -5.00
CA LYS A 234 12.27 18.69 -6.10
C LYS A 234 11.97 17.43 -6.90
N ALA A 235 10.70 17.11 -7.09
CA ALA A 235 10.28 16.24 -8.16
C ALA A 235 10.39 17.01 -9.48
N ILE A 236 11.56 16.99 -10.12
CA ILE A 236 11.88 17.84 -11.30
C ILE A 236 11.08 17.43 -12.56
N GLN A 237 10.25 16.42 -12.49
CA GLN A 237 9.52 15.90 -13.65
C GLN A 237 8.12 16.50 -13.74
N LYS A 238 7.77 16.99 -14.94
CA LYS A 238 6.37 17.04 -15.38
C LYS A 238 5.96 15.60 -15.61
N LEU A 239 5.66 14.90 -14.53
CA LEU A 239 5.45 13.47 -14.55
C LEU A 239 4.06 13.21 -15.14
N LEU A 240 3.99 13.20 -16.47
CA LEU A 240 2.76 13.33 -17.25
C LEU A 240 2.20 11.98 -17.72
N ALA A 241 2.83 10.85 -17.41
CA ALA A 241 2.37 9.56 -17.91
C ALA A 241 2.58 8.41 -16.92
N ALA A 242 1.46 7.77 -16.56
CA ALA A 242 1.27 6.39 -16.13
C ALA A 242 2.46 5.70 -15.41
N LEU A 243 2.23 5.30 -14.15
CA LEU A 243 2.95 4.16 -13.59
C LEU A 243 2.82 2.98 -14.57
N ALA A 244 3.95 2.40 -14.98
CA ALA A 244 3.94 1.36 -16.02
C ALA A 244 3.20 0.07 -15.61
N SER A 245 2.85 -0.07 -14.33
CA SER A 245 2.10 -1.16 -13.70
C SER A 245 0.64 -0.81 -13.42
N LEU A 246 0.10 0.28 -13.96
CA LEU A 246 -1.28 0.67 -13.71
C LEU A 246 -2.26 -0.36 -14.27
N ILE A 247 -2.90 -1.12 -13.40
CA ILE A 247 -4.06 -1.95 -13.70
C ILE A 247 -5.29 -1.13 -13.28
N ASN A 248 -6.32 -1.06 -14.13
CA ASN A 248 -7.56 -0.34 -13.83
C ASN A 248 -8.42 -1.17 -12.86
N THR A 249 -8.08 -1.20 -11.58
CA THR A 249 -8.98 -1.62 -10.49
C THR A 249 -8.93 -0.60 -9.34
N ASN A 250 -9.55 -0.93 -8.20
CA ASN A 250 -10.10 0.04 -7.25
C ASN A 250 -9.20 0.34 -6.06
N ASP A 251 -7.90 0.00 -6.08
CA ASP A 251 -7.03 0.30 -4.94
C ASP A 251 -7.10 1.79 -4.59
N GLU A 252 -7.36 2.04 -3.32
CA GLU A 252 -7.35 3.38 -2.80
C GLU A 252 -5.89 3.81 -2.63
N LEU A 253 -5.58 5.03 -3.08
CA LEU A 253 -4.25 5.59 -2.89
C LEU A 253 -4.28 6.58 -1.70
N PRO A 254 -3.86 6.16 -0.49
CA PRO A 254 -3.60 7.08 0.60
C PRO A 254 -2.74 8.27 0.14
N GLY A 255 -1.70 8.03 -0.66
CA GLY A 255 -1.08 9.08 -1.48
C GLY A 255 0.42 9.25 -1.30
N ASN A 256 0.91 10.46 -1.63
CA ASN A 256 2.33 10.78 -1.65
C ASN A 256 2.81 11.34 -0.32
N ALA A 257 3.92 10.82 0.22
CA ALA A 257 4.56 11.40 1.39
C ALA A 257 5.26 12.72 1.04
N VAL A 258 4.97 13.77 1.80
CA VAL A 258 5.59 15.10 1.70
C VAL A 258 6.17 15.45 3.06
N GLN A 259 7.40 15.97 3.11
CA GLN A 259 8.03 16.34 4.38
C GLN A 259 7.16 17.36 5.14
N ASP A 260 7.02 17.17 6.45
CA ASP A 260 6.18 17.97 7.36
C ASP A 260 6.29 19.50 7.16
N ASN A 261 7.51 20.02 7.07
CA ASN A 261 7.81 21.43 6.88
C ASN A 261 7.39 21.97 5.50
N ILE A 262 7.32 21.11 4.48
CA ILE A 262 6.83 21.44 3.14
C ILE A 262 5.31 21.37 3.11
N ALA A 263 4.75 20.32 3.71
CA ALA A 263 3.30 20.15 3.87
C ALA A 263 2.66 21.25 4.75
N GLY A 264 3.47 21.94 5.56
CA GLY A 264 3.01 22.96 6.50
C GLY A 264 2.23 22.36 7.67
N GLU A 265 2.49 21.10 8.01
CA GLU A 265 1.71 20.31 8.96
C GLU A 265 2.65 19.48 9.83
N TYR A 266 2.42 19.52 11.14
CA TYR A 266 3.26 18.86 12.14
C TYR A 266 2.44 17.85 12.93
N HIS A 267 2.98 16.65 13.06
CA HIS A 267 2.44 15.55 13.87
C HIS A 267 3.55 15.03 14.77
N ASP A 268 3.28 14.96 16.08
CA ASP A 268 4.30 14.56 17.06
C ASP A 268 4.78 13.13 16.79
N GLY A 269 6.11 12.95 16.77
CA GLY A 269 6.74 11.68 16.42
C GLY A 269 6.95 11.43 14.91
N TYR A 270 6.37 12.23 14.01
CA TYR A 270 6.43 12.01 12.56
C TYR A 270 7.17 13.14 11.84
N ASN A 271 7.61 12.88 10.61
CA ASN A 271 8.37 13.85 9.81
C ASN A 271 7.96 13.90 8.33
N TRP A 272 6.98 13.09 7.91
CA TRP A 272 6.38 13.12 6.59
C TRP A 272 4.86 12.95 6.70
N VAL A 273 4.13 13.68 5.86
CA VAL A 273 2.66 13.70 5.80
C VAL A 273 2.22 13.08 4.48
N VAL A 274 1.32 12.12 4.53
CA VAL A 274 0.76 11.44 3.36
C VAL A 274 -0.38 12.28 2.80
N LYS A 275 -0.18 12.81 1.59
CA LYS A 275 -1.10 13.71 0.89
C LYS A 275 -1.74 13.00 -0.30
N GLY A 276 -3.06 12.95 -0.32
CA GLY A 276 -3.86 12.35 -1.38
C GLY A 276 -4.42 13.37 -2.37
N GLU A 277 -5.55 13.01 -3.00
CA GLU A 277 -6.26 13.87 -3.95
C GLU A 277 -6.57 15.24 -3.33
N LYS A 278 -6.49 16.32 -4.13
CA LYS A 278 -6.72 17.71 -3.67
C LYS A 278 -5.83 18.13 -2.49
N ASN A 279 -4.70 17.45 -2.27
CA ASN A 279 -3.76 17.68 -1.17
C ASN A 279 -4.39 17.47 0.23
N VAL A 280 -5.39 16.58 0.33
CA VAL A 280 -5.97 16.15 1.61
C VAL A 280 -4.95 15.33 2.41
N THR A 281 -4.91 15.50 3.74
CA THR A 281 -4.11 14.65 4.62
C THR A 281 -4.81 13.33 4.85
N ASN A 282 -4.14 12.25 4.48
CA ASN A 282 -4.62 10.87 4.64
C ASN A 282 -3.84 10.09 5.70
N GLY A 283 -2.71 10.63 6.15
CA GLY A 283 -1.89 10.02 7.19
C GLY A 283 -0.55 10.71 7.36
N TRP A 284 0.32 10.10 8.14
CA TRP A 284 1.68 10.57 8.40
C TRP A 284 2.60 9.41 8.77
N ILE A 285 3.86 9.51 8.34
CA ILE A 285 4.85 8.44 8.47
C ILE A 285 6.18 9.01 8.98
N LYS A 286 6.94 8.15 9.66
CA LYS A 286 8.28 8.46 10.16
C LYS A 286 9.35 7.78 9.30
N LEU A 287 10.06 8.60 8.53
CA LEU A 287 11.13 8.16 7.64
C LEU A 287 12.51 8.53 8.18
N GLU A 288 13.45 7.59 8.15
CA GLU A 288 14.82 7.82 8.60
C GLU A 288 15.84 7.07 7.76
N MET A 289 17.03 7.67 7.60
CA MET A 289 18.18 7.01 6.98
C MET A 289 18.98 6.29 8.08
N ARG A 290 19.32 5.03 7.85
CA ARG A 290 20.23 4.24 8.70
C ARG A 290 21.51 3.90 7.92
#